data_AF-A0A438M8I7-F1
#
_entry.id   AF-A0A438M8I7-F1
#
_cell.length_a   1.000
_cell.length_b   1.000
_cell.length_c   1.000
_cell.angle_alpha   90.00
_cell.angle_beta   90.00
_cell.angle_gamma   90.00
#
_symmetry.space_group_name_H-M   'P 1'
#
loop_
_entity.id
_entity.type
_entity.pdbx_description
1 polymer ?
#
loop_
_entity_poly.entity_id
_entity_poly.type
_entity_poly.pdbx_seq_one_letter_code
_entity_poly.pdbx_strand_id
1 'polypeptide(L)' 'MNPRTGVHTVAEGAAPIIRLATVDHDGPTAGFYDRNGPVPW' A
#
# COMPACT_ATOMS: atom_id res chain seq x y z
N MET A 1 -11.09 14.90 12.00
CA MET A 1 -11.23 15.84 10.86
C MET A 1 -10.17 15.46 9.84
N ASN A 2 -10.51 15.18 8.57
CA ASN A 2 -9.51 15.08 7.49
C ASN A 2 -9.64 16.31 6.59
N PRO A 3 -8.81 17.35 6.76
CA PRO A 3 -8.86 18.56 5.94
C PRO A 3 -8.20 18.35 4.57
N ARG A 4 -8.42 17.24 3.84
CA ARG A 4 -7.77 16.94 2.54
C ARG A 4 -6.23 17.17 2.53
N THR A 5 -5.58 17.21 3.68
CA THR A 5 -4.13 17.43 3.86
C THR A 5 -3.36 16.11 3.77
N GLY A 6 -3.83 15.17 2.94
CA GLY A 6 -3.05 13.97 2.68
C GLY A 6 -1.72 14.38 2.05
N VAL A 7 -0.61 13.96 2.64
CA VAL A 7 0.76 14.28 2.16
C VAL A 7 1.12 13.52 0.88
N HIS A 8 0.25 12.62 0.43
CA HIS A 8 0.44 11.79 -0.75
C HIS A 8 -0.51 12.19 -1.87
N THR A 9 0.02 12.19 -3.09
CA THR A 9 -0.79 12.19 -4.30
C THR A 9 -1.63 10.91 -4.39
N VAL A 10 -2.66 10.94 -5.23
CA VAL A 10 -3.50 9.76 -5.50
C VAL A 10 -2.65 8.59 -6.02
N ALA A 11 -1.68 8.87 -6.90
CA ALA A 11 -0.78 7.85 -7.44
C ALA A 11 0.07 7.20 -6.34
N GLU A 12 0.60 7.99 -5.41
CA GLU A 12 1.41 7.48 -4.29
C GLU A 12 0.59 6.65 -3.30
N GLY A 13 -0.66 7.05 -3.02
CA GLY A 13 -1.55 6.28 -2.15
C GLY A 13 -2.00 4.96 -2.77
N ALA A 14 -2.11 4.88 -4.09
CA ALA A 14 -2.56 3.68 -4.80
C ALA A 14 -1.45 2.64 -5.03
N ALA A 15 -0.19 3.06 -5.08
CA ALA A 15 0.96 2.20 -5.39
C ALA A 15 1.03 0.87 -4.60
N PRO A 16 0.92 0.86 -3.25
CA PRO A 16 1.00 -0.40 -2.50
C PRO A 16 -0.18 -1.34 -2.78
N ILE A 17 -1.38 -0.79 -3.03
CA ILE A 17 -2.59 -1.58 -3.35
C ILE A 17 -2.40 -2.28 -4.70
N ILE A 18 -1.99 -1.53 -5.71
CA ILE A 18 -1.77 -2.06 -7.06
C ILE A 18 -0.69 -3.14 -7.03
N ARG A 19 0.43 -2.91 -6.33
CA ARG A 19 1.52 -3.88 -6.23
C ARG A 19 1.10 -5.21 -5.61
N LEU A 20 0.25 -5.18 -4.58
CA LEU A 20 -0.27 -6.42 -3.96
C LEU A 20 -1.35 -7.10 -4.81
N ALA A 21 -2.15 -6.34 -5.55
CA ALA A 21 -3.18 -6.88 -6.44
C ALA A 21 -2.60 -7.56 -7.69
N THR A 22 -1.37 -7.23 -8.07
CA THR A 22 -0.71 -7.73 -9.29
C THR A 22 0.50 -8.62 -9.01
N VAL A 23 0.66 -9.12 -7.78
CA VAL A 23 1.76 -10.03 -7.48
C VAL A 23 1.48 -11.42 -8.06
N ASP A 24 2.54 -12.12 -8.47
CA ASP A 24 2.46 -13.51 -8.94
C ASP A 24 1.89 -14.43 -7.85
N HIS A 25 1.51 -15.65 -8.24
CA HIS A 25 0.92 -16.63 -7.32
C HIS A 25 1.82 -16.95 -6.11
N ASP A 26 3.14 -16.86 -6.27
CA ASP A 26 4.14 -17.03 -5.21
C ASP A 26 4.33 -15.77 -4.33
N GLY A 27 3.48 -14.77 -4.51
CA GLY A 27 3.50 -13.51 -3.80
C GLY A 27 3.22 -13.63 -2.31
N PRO A 28 3.48 -12.55 -1.55
CA PRO A 28 3.25 -12.56 -0.12
C PRO A 28 1.76 -12.71 0.19
N THR A 29 1.43 -13.70 1.00
CA THR A 29 0.09 -13.87 1.57
C THR A 29 0.11 -13.50 3.04
N ALA A 30 -0.96 -12.85 3.52
CA ALA A 30 -1.12 -12.44 4.92
C ALA A 30 0.03 -11.54 5.42
N GLY A 31 -0.21 -10.23 5.43
CA GLY A 31 0.73 -9.24 5.96
C GLY A 31 0.15 -7.84 5.87
N PHE A 32 0.73 -6.91 6.64
CA PHE A 32 0.39 -5.50 6.55
C PHE A 32 1.52 -4.78 5.82
N TYR A 33 1.17 -3.94 4.85
CA TYR A 33 2.13 -3.30 3.95
C TYR A 33 1.79 -1.82 3.79
N ASP A 34 2.80 -0.98 3.88
CA ASP A 34 2.73 0.42 3.47
C ASP A 34 3.53 0.64 2.17
N ARG A 35 3.72 1.90 1.78
CA ARG A 35 4.50 2.28 0.58
C ARG A 35 6.00 1.94 0.68
N ASN A 36 6.51 1.72 1.88
CA ASN A 36 7.92 1.40 2.16
C ASN A 36 8.14 -0.10 2.35
N GLY A 37 7.09 -0.89 2.60
CA GLY A 37 7.14 -2.35 2.64
C GLY A 37 6.30 -2.97 3.75
N PRO A 38 6.62 -4.20 4.17
CA PRO A 38 5.91 -4.86 5.27
C PRO A 38 6.11 -4.12 6.58
N VAL A 39 5.04 -4.00 7.36
CA VAL A 39 5.02 -3.35 8.66
C VAL A 39 4.38 -4.30 9.70
N PRO A 40 4.84 -4.27 10.96
CA PRO A 40 4.19 -5.02 12.03
C PRO A 40 2.74 -4.57 12.20
N TRP A 41 1.89 -5.53 12.58
CA TRP A 41 0.52 -5.25 13.02
C TRP A 41 0.52 -4.75 14.46
#